data_AF-A0A2W6DPA2-F1
#
_entry.id   AF-A0A2W6DPA2-F1
#
_cell.length_a   1.000
_cell.length_b   1.000
_cell.length_c   1.000
_cell.angle_alpha   90.00
_cell.angle_beta   90.00
_cell.angle_gamma   90.00
#
_symmetry.space_group_name_H-M   'P 1'
#
loop_
_entity.id
_entity.type
_entity.pdbx_description
1 polymer ?
#
loop_
_entity_poly.entity_id
_entity_poly.type
_entity_poly.pdbx_seq_one_letter_code
_entity_poly.pdbx_strand_id
1 'polypeptide(L)' 'MSITLRAEFFFDDEANTWHYRVPALHINGGGTPTREDAQRECMDAIAFALEGDPSEYDSDTQAIALKVSVAPAA' A
#
# COMPACT_ATOMS: atom_id res chain seq x y z
N MET A 1 -13.51 14.58 -10.92
CA MET A 1 -13.09 13.30 -11.53
C MET A 1 -13.13 12.27 -10.41
N SER A 2 -13.79 11.13 -10.61
CA SER A 2 -13.76 10.01 -9.65
C SER A 2 -12.92 8.88 -10.22
N ILE A 3 -12.10 8.26 -9.37
CA ILE A 3 -11.36 7.04 -9.69
C ILE A 3 -11.96 5.91 -8.86
N THR A 4 -12.11 4.74 -9.49
CA THR A 4 -12.48 3.49 -8.81
C THR A 4 -11.23 2.61 -8.77
N LEU A 5 -10.82 2.24 -7.56
CA LEU A 5 -9.68 1.33 -7.34
C LEU A 5 -10.17 -0.10 -7.10
N ARG A 6 -9.41 -1.09 -7.57
CA ARG A 6 -9.61 -2.50 -7.24
C ARG A 6 -8.73 -2.85 -6.04
N ALA A 7 -9.37 -3.20 -4.93
CA ALA A 7 -8.73 -3.82 -3.77
C ALA A 7 -9.07 -5.31 -3.76
N GLU A 8 -8.08 -6.15 -3.47
CA GLU A 8 -8.23 -7.59 -3.39
C GLU A 8 -7.85 -8.05 -1.99
N PHE A 9 -8.73 -8.82 -1.34
CA PHE A 9 -8.51 -9.37 0.00
C PHE A 9 -8.43 -10.88 -0.06
N PHE A 10 -7.42 -11.44 0.58
CA PHE A 10 -7.19 -12.87 0.61
C PHE A 10 -6.70 -13.29 1.99
N PHE A 11 -7.02 -14.51 2.38
CA PHE A 11 -6.56 -15.11 3.61
C PHE A 11 -5.29 -15.92 3.33
N ASP A 12 -4.26 -15.71 4.14
CA ASP A 12 -3.06 -16.52 4.15
C ASP A 12 -3.24 -17.63 5.20
N ASP A 13 -3.44 -18.87 4.72
CA ASP A 13 -3.64 -20.03 5.58
C ASP A 13 -2.38 -20.41 6.38
N GLU A 14 -1.18 -20.06 5.90
CA GLU A 14 0.09 -20.36 6.60
C GLU A 14 0.31 -19.41 7.77
N ALA A 15 0.03 -18.11 7.55
CA ALA A 15 0.13 -17.08 8.59
C ALA A 15 -1.13 -16.97 9.46
N ASN A 16 -2.25 -17.57 9.03
CA ASN A 16 -3.58 -17.45 9.64
C ASN A 16 -4.01 -15.97 9.80
N THR A 17 -3.72 -15.17 8.77
CA THR A 17 -3.97 -13.72 8.73
C THR A 17 -4.58 -13.29 7.39
N TRP A 18 -5.27 -12.16 7.40
CA TRP A 18 -5.79 -11.51 6.21
C TRP A 18 -4.77 -10.55 5.60
N HIS A 19 -4.76 -10.51 4.28
CA HIS A 19 -3.90 -9.67 3.46
C HIS A 19 -4.71 -8.96 2.39
N TYR A 20 -4.11 -7.90 1.84
CA TYR A 20 -4.71 -7.14 0.76
C TYR A 20 -3.67 -6.63 -0.24
N ARG A 21 -4.14 -6.33 -1.45
CA ARG A 21 -3.37 -5.58 -2.45
C ARG A 21 -4.23 -4.62 -3.24
N VAL A 22 -3.63 -3.50 -3.64
CA VAL A 22 -4.22 -2.48 -4.51
C VAL A 22 -3.30 -2.28 -5.71
N PRO A 23 -3.47 -3.04 -6.80
CA PRO A 23 -2.50 -3.08 -7.90
C PRO A 23 -2.23 -1.71 -8.54
N ALA A 24 -3.26 -0.88 -8.67
CA ALA A 24 -3.15 0.44 -9.29
C ALA A 24 -2.28 1.43 -8.50
N LEU A 25 -2.07 1.19 -7.20
CA LEU A 25 -1.23 2.01 -6.33
C LEU A 25 0.05 1.29 -5.88
N HIS A 26 0.30 0.08 -6.38
CA HIS A 26 1.42 -0.77 -5.94
C HIS A 26 1.47 -1.04 -4.42
N ILE A 27 0.31 -1.02 -3.76
CA ILE A 27 0.19 -1.29 -2.32
C ILE A 27 -0.03 -2.79 -2.10
N ASN A 28 0.71 -3.35 -1.14
CA ASN A 28 0.42 -4.65 -0.53
C ASN A 28 0.50 -4.47 0.98
N GLY A 29 -0.40 -5.12 1.71
CA GLY A 29 -0.41 -5.11 3.18
C GLY A 29 -1.12 -6.34 3.72
N GLY A 30 -1.17 -6.47 5.04
CA GLY A 30 -1.79 -7.62 5.69
C GLY A 30 -1.13 -7.97 7.02
N GLY A 31 -1.37 -9.20 7.46
CA GLY A 31 -0.99 -9.65 8.80
C GLY A 31 -2.06 -9.36 9.85
N THR A 32 -3.28 -9.01 9.43
CA THR A 32 -4.38 -8.71 10.34
C THR A 32 -5.18 -9.97 10.68
N PRO A 33 -5.79 -10.06 11.87
CA PRO A 33 -6.55 -11.24 12.27
C PRO A 33 -7.90 -11.38 11.54
N THR A 34 -8.47 -10.29 11.05
CA THR A 34 -9.77 -10.28 10.37
C THR A 34 -9.71 -9.59 9.02
N ARG A 35 -10.70 -9.90 8.16
CA ARG A 35 -10.85 -9.24 6.85
C ARG A 35 -11.20 -7.77 7.02
N GLU A 36 -12.00 -7.45 8.03
CA GLU A 36 -12.43 -6.09 8.35
C GLU A 36 -11.24 -5.22 8.78
N ASP A 37 -10.31 -5.78 9.56
CA ASP A 37 -9.06 -5.10 9.92
C ASP A 37 -8.17 -4.88 8.69
N ALA A 38 -8.02 -5.90 7.82
CA ALA A 38 -7.30 -5.74 6.56
C ALA A 38 -7.93 -4.66 5.68
N GLN A 39 -9.27 -4.57 5.66
CA GLN A 39 -9.99 -3.54 4.91
C GLN A 39 -9.73 -2.14 5.48
N ARG A 40 -9.73 -1.98 6.81
CA ARG A 40 -9.41 -0.70 7.45
C ARG A 40 -7.98 -0.26 7.10
N GLU A 41 -7.00 -1.13 7.29
CA GLU A 41 -5.61 -0.84 6.92
C GLU A 41 -5.43 -0.56 5.42
N CYS A 42 -6.16 -1.28 4.55
CA CYS A 42 -6.14 -1.01 3.12
C CYS A 42 -6.62 0.40 2.78
N MET A 43 -7.66 0.90 3.46
CA MET A 43 -8.16 2.25 3.26
C MET A 43 -7.16 3.29 3.76
N ASP A 44 -6.54 3.05 4.92
CA ASP A 44 -5.50 3.93 5.48
C ASP A 44 -4.28 4.01 4.54
N ALA A 45 -3.84 2.88 3.99
CA ALA A 45 -2.74 2.83 3.02
C ALA A 45 -3.07 3.56 1.71
N ILE A 46 -4.31 3.46 1.23
CA ILE A 46 -4.77 4.22 0.06
C ILE A 46 -4.76 5.73 0.35
N ALA A 47 -5.28 6.13 1.52
CA ALA A 47 -5.28 7.53 1.92
C ALA A 47 -3.85 8.08 2.00
N PHE A 48 -2.95 7.36 2.68
CA PHE A 48 -1.53 7.72 2.76
C PHE A 48 -0.89 7.87 1.38
N ALA A 49 -1.11 6.92 0.46
CA ALA A 49 -0.52 6.95 -0.88
C ALA A 49 -1.06 8.07 -1.78
N LEU A 50 -2.31 8.49 -1.60
CA LEU A 50 -2.96 9.52 -2.41
C LEU A 50 -2.79 10.93 -1.84
N GLU A 51 -2.83 11.06 -0.52
CA GLU A 51 -2.72 12.35 0.16
C GLU A 51 -1.26 12.78 0.24
N GLY A 52 -0.37 11.86 0.64
CA GLY A 52 1.08 12.04 0.76
C GLY A 52 1.50 13.35 1.43
N ASP A 53 1.90 13.33 2.70
CA ASP A 53 2.43 14.54 3.34
C ASP A 53 3.96 14.63 3.19
N PRO A 54 4.50 15.57 2.39
CA PRO A 54 5.94 15.73 2.23
C PRO A 54 6.66 16.22 3.50
N SER A 55 5.92 16.61 4.53
CA SER A 55 6.46 16.92 5.87
C SER A 55 6.47 15.73 6.83
N GLU A 56 5.85 14.61 6.44
CA GLU A 56 5.86 13.36 7.21
C GLU A 56 7.17 12.61 6.95
N TYR A 57 8.22 13.02 7.65
CA TYR A 57 9.49 12.30 7.71
C TYR A 57 9.96 12.20 9.15
N ASP A 58 10.61 11.09 9.47
CA ASP A 58 11.28 10.90 10.75
C ASP A 58 12.68 11.55 10.67
N SER A 59 12.97 12.48 11.58
CA SER A 59 14.25 13.20 11.63
C SER A 59 15.45 12.31 11.91
N ASP A 60 15.24 11.10 12.44
CA ASP A 60 16.28 10.13 12.75
C ASP A 60 16.56 9.17 11.57
N THR A 61 15.95 9.42 10.40
CA THR A 61 16.16 8.64 9.18
C THR A 61 17.07 9.34 8.17
N GLN A 62 17.80 8.56 7.37
CA GLN A 62 18.60 9.09 6.27
C GLN A 62 17.86 8.94 4.94
N ALA A 63 17.43 10.06 4.37
CA ALA A 63 16.81 10.10 3.06
C ALA A 63 17.86 10.07 1.93
N ILE A 64 17.61 9.27 0.90
CA ILE A 64 18.37 9.29 -0.35
C ILE A 64 17.44 9.67 -1.52
N ALA A 65 17.94 10.49 -2.45
CA ALA A 65 17.23 10.79 -3.69
C ALA A 65 17.65 9.77 -4.76
N LEU A 66 16.68 9.00 -5.27
CA LEU A 66 16.90 8.05 -6.35
C LEU A 66 16.38 8.62 -7.67
N LYS A 67 17.24 8.71 -8.68
CA LYS A 67 16.83 9.05 -10.04
C LYS A 67 16.63 7.76 -10.82
N VAL A 68 15.37 7.44 -11.13
CA VAL A 68 14.98 6.23 -11.85
C VAL A 68 14.62 6.58 -13.29
N SER A 69 15.13 5.81 -14.26
CA SER A 69 14.68 5.83 -15.65
C SER A 69 14.20 4.44 -16.04
N VAL A 70 13.00 4.36 -16.61
CA VAL A 70 12.39 3.10 -17.07
C VAL A 70 12.45 3.06 -18.60
N ALA A 71 13.02 2.00 -19.15
CA ALA A 71 12.92 1.71 -20.59
C ALA A 71 11.66 0.86 -20.84
N PRO A 72 10.97 1.05 -21.99
CA PRO A 72 9.84 0.20 -22.36
C PRO A 72 10.25 -1.28 -22.45
N ALA A 73 9.34 -2.18 -22.08
CA ALA A 73 9.52 -3.61 -22.35
C ALA A 73 9.51 -3.85 -23.88
N ALA A 74 10.43 -4.69 -24.35
CA ALA A 74 10.60 -5.07 -25.76
C ALA A 74 9.49 -5.98 -26.27
#